data_AF-J9VPN5-F1
#
_entry.id   AF-J9VPN5-F1
#
_cell.length_a   1.000
_cell.length_b   1.000
_cell.length_c   1.000
_cell.angle_alpha   90.00
_cell.angle_beta   90.00
_cell.angle_gamma   90.00
#
_symmetry.space_group_name_H-M   'P 1'
#
loop_
_entity.id
_entity.type
_entity.pdbx_description
1 polymer ?
#
loop_
_entity_poly.entity_id
_entity_poly.type
_entity_poly.pdbx_seq_one_letter_code
_entity_poly.pdbx_strand_id
1 'polypeptide(L)'
;MIKPPPEASQCQSNHDVPTLLLSLLLCTGLIISYLPQHIRIISAKSSEGFSPWYLLLGATSSASGMLNILIMQWPLFRCCRILSAGSCFESLLGFLQVTLQWLLFTIILVLYLIYFPKHLKYQRVIPVSSSDSSLAEPNYGAVQDQEDREEEPNKAKVTTTPEWRLAVTLGIVVALHLGLLLLISLALLVYLPPTVPPHPLLRLLATFLGLSATILAVLQYAPQIHKTYKARLVGALSLGTMAIQVPGSVLFVLSLVFRPGTNWTSWLAYAVTGAMQGALLVICLLWKRRQKALGIDDFGKPLVDTARE
;
A
#
# COMPACT_ATOMS: atom_id res chain seq x y z
N MET A 1 26.66 -8.36 -19.77
CA MET A 1 26.56 -9.16 -21.02
C MET A 1 25.14 -9.67 -21.19
N ILE A 2 24.46 -9.30 -22.27
CA ILE A 2 23.11 -9.79 -22.59
C ILE A 2 23.26 -11.22 -23.13
N LYS A 3 22.63 -12.20 -22.48
CA LYS A 3 22.67 -13.62 -22.89
C LYS A 3 21.99 -13.80 -24.26
N PRO A 4 22.33 -14.83 -25.06
CA PRO A 4 21.66 -15.08 -26.33
C PRO A 4 20.14 -15.23 -26.15
N PRO A 5 19.33 -14.90 -27.17
CA PRO A 5 17.88 -15.14 -27.13
C PRO A 5 17.58 -16.64 -26.98
N PRO A 6 16.42 -17.00 -26.38
CA PRO A 6 15.95 -18.39 -26.36
C PRO A 6 15.68 -18.90 -27.79
N GLU A 7 15.71 -20.22 -27.97
CA GLU A 7 15.34 -20.85 -29.25
C GLU A 7 13.85 -20.61 -29.55
N ALA A 8 13.50 -20.47 -30.83
CA ALA A 8 12.12 -20.20 -31.25
C ALA A 8 11.12 -21.30 -30.81
N SER A 9 11.58 -22.54 -30.69
CA SER A 9 10.81 -23.68 -30.18
C SER A 9 10.36 -23.52 -28.72
N GLN A 10 11.08 -22.71 -27.92
CA GLN A 10 10.81 -22.48 -26.50
C GLN A 10 9.80 -21.34 -26.27
N CYS A 11 9.47 -20.57 -27.30
CA CYS A 11 8.60 -19.40 -27.22
C CYS A 11 7.34 -19.61 -28.06
N GLN A 12 6.34 -20.27 -27.49
CA GLN A 12 5.06 -20.48 -28.15
C GLN A 12 4.18 -19.22 -28.05
N SER A 13 3.77 -18.66 -29.18
CA SER A 13 2.78 -17.58 -29.27
C SER A 13 1.37 -18.17 -29.17
N ASN A 14 0.89 -18.43 -27.96
CA ASN A 14 -0.49 -18.84 -27.74
C ASN A 14 -1.39 -17.61 -27.66
N HIS A 15 -2.04 -17.28 -28.77
CA HIS A 15 -3.10 -16.27 -28.81
C HIS A 15 -4.36 -16.82 -28.13
N ASP A 16 -4.53 -16.51 -26.86
CA ASP A 16 -5.70 -16.90 -26.07
C ASP A 16 -6.60 -15.69 -25.83
N VAL A 17 -7.54 -15.50 -26.75
CA VAL A 17 -8.48 -14.36 -26.76
C VAL A 17 -9.26 -14.23 -25.45
N PRO A 18 -9.85 -15.30 -24.87
CA PRO A 18 -10.45 -15.25 -23.54
C PRO A 18 -9.54 -14.68 -22.43
N THR A 19 -8.29 -15.15 -22.34
CA THR A 19 -7.34 -14.67 -21.33
C THR A 19 -6.94 -13.22 -21.56
N LEU A 20 -6.78 -12.80 -22.81
CA LEU A 20 -6.55 -11.41 -23.20
C LEU A 20 -7.71 -10.52 -22.76
N LEU A 21 -8.94 -10.88 -23.13
CA LEU A 21 -10.15 -10.12 -22.78
C LEU A 21 -10.34 -10.02 -21.26
N LEU A 22 -10.17 -11.12 -20.54
CA LEU A 22 -10.27 -11.15 -19.08
C LEU A 22 -9.24 -10.20 -18.45
N SER A 23 -7.98 -10.26 -18.88
CA SER A 23 -6.91 -9.43 -18.32
C SER A 23 -7.13 -7.95 -18.63
N LEU A 24 -7.61 -7.59 -19.85
CA LEU A 24 -7.96 -6.21 -20.21
C LEU A 24 -9.13 -5.69 -19.38
N LEU A 25 -10.16 -6.51 -19.16
CA LEU A 25 -11.29 -6.19 -18.29
C LEU A 25 -10.82 -5.93 -16.85
N LEU A 26 -9.93 -6.78 -16.33
CA LEU A 26 -9.37 -6.63 -14.99
C LEU A 26 -8.52 -5.36 -14.85
N CYS A 27 -7.65 -5.07 -15.82
CA CYS A 27 -6.88 -3.83 -15.86
C CYS A 27 -7.79 -2.59 -15.86
N THR A 28 -8.84 -2.62 -16.67
CA THR A 28 -9.83 -1.52 -16.74
C THR A 28 -10.56 -1.36 -15.41
N GLY A 29 -11.01 -2.47 -14.81
CA GLY A 29 -11.66 -2.49 -13.51
C GLY A 29 -10.76 -1.98 -12.38
N LEU A 30 -9.46 -2.28 -12.41
CA LEU A 30 -8.47 -1.74 -11.47
C LEU A 30 -8.40 -0.21 -11.56
N ILE A 31 -8.29 0.34 -12.77
CA ILE A 31 -8.24 1.79 -12.98
C ILE A 31 -9.52 2.45 -12.46
N ILE A 32 -10.69 1.94 -12.86
CA ILE A 32 -12.00 2.46 -12.42
C ILE A 32 -12.12 2.41 -10.89
N SER A 33 -11.58 1.38 -10.24
CA SER A 33 -11.66 1.23 -8.79
C SER A 33 -10.75 2.18 -8.02
N TYR A 34 -9.54 2.45 -8.51
CA TYR A 34 -8.52 3.25 -7.80
C TYR A 34 -8.64 4.75 -8.10
N LEU A 35 -9.04 5.12 -9.33
CA LEU A 35 -9.07 6.50 -9.79
C LEU A 35 -9.93 7.43 -8.90
N PRO A 36 -11.14 7.05 -8.45
CA PRO A 36 -11.94 7.89 -7.55
C PRO A 36 -11.22 8.22 -6.24
N GLN A 37 -10.43 7.28 -5.72
CA GLN A 37 -9.66 7.48 -4.50
C GLN A 37 -8.49 8.45 -4.72
N HIS A 38 -7.78 8.33 -5.84
CA HIS A 38 -6.72 9.28 -6.21
C HIS A 38 -7.29 10.69 -6.37
N ILE A 39 -8.40 10.84 -7.08
CA ILE A 39 -9.07 12.12 -7.29
C ILE A 39 -9.48 12.72 -5.94
N ARG A 40 -10.10 11.94 -5.05
CA ARG A 40 -10.52 12.41 -3.73
C ARG A 40 -9.37 12.97 -2.89
N ILE A 41 -8.21 12.29 -2.87
CA ILE A 41 -7.04 12.78 -2.10
C ILE A 41 -6.51 14.08 -2.71
N ILE A 42 -6.41 14.15 -4.05
CA ILE A 42 -5.91 15.33 -4.76
C ILE A 42 -6.86 16.52 -4.62
N SER A 43 -8.17 16.30 -4.71
CA SER A 43 -9.19 17.35 -4.61
C SER A 43 -9.38 17.84 -3.18
N ALA A 44 -9.38 16.92 -2.20
CA ALA A 44 -9.49 17.28 -0.79
C ALA A 44 -8.20 17.93 -0.24
N LYS A 45 -7.06 17.75 -0.92
CA LYS A 45 -5.73 18.19 -0.45
C LYS A 45 -5.41 17.71 0.98
N SER A 46 -6.01 16.58 1.37
CA SER A 46 -5.90 15.97 2.69
C SER A 46 -5.97 14.45 2.55
N SER A 47 -5.23 13.77 3.40
CA SER A 47 -5.20 12.30 3.52
C SER A 47 -5.73 11.83 4.88
N GLU A 48 -6.64 12.61 5.47
CA GLU A 48 -7.37 12.21 6.68
C GLU A 48 -8.11 10.87 6.51
N GLY A 49 -8.13 10.08 7.57
CA GLY A 49 -8.79 8.77 7.61
C GLY A 49 -7.95 7.61 7.08
N PHE A 50 -6.75 7.85 6.52
CA PHE A 50 -5.82 6.80 6.14
C PHE A 50 -4.88 6.41 7.28
N SER A 51 -4.67 5.11 7.48
CA SER A 51 -3.68 4.59 8.41
C SER A 51 -2.31 4.46 7.72
N PRO A 52 -1.24 5.13 8.22
CA PRO A 52 0.09 5.01 7.64
C PRO A 52 0.58 3.56 7.59
N TRP A 53 0.41 2.82 8.68
CA TRP A 53 0.79 1.40 8.76
C TRP A 53 0.08 0.55 7.69
N TYR A 54 -1.22 0.78 7.48
CA TYR A 54 -1.99 0.05 6.47
C TYR A 54 -1.43 0.28 5.06
N LEU A 55 -1.14 1.54 4.71
CA LEU A 55 -0.60 1.90 3.39
C LEU A 55 0.81 1.35 3.19
N LEU A 56 1.65 1.37 4.22
CA LEU A 56 3.04 0.94 4.14
C LEU A 56 3.19 -0.59 4.06
N LEU A 57 2.41 -1.33 4.87
CA LEU A 57 2.34 -2.78 4.80
C LEU A 57 1.79 -3.24 3.44
N GLY A 58 0.75 -2.57 2.95
CA GLY A 58 0.17 -2.86 1.63
C GLY A 58 1.10 -2.57 0.46
N ALA A 59 1.85 -1.46 0.50
CA ALA A 59 2.80 -1.12 -0.55
C ALA A 59 3.95 -2.13 -0.59
N THR A 60 4.44 -2.54 0.58
CA THR A 60 5.50 -3.55 0.68
C THR A 60 5.03 -4.94 0.24
N SER A 61 3.82 -5.33 0.63
CA SER A 61 3.19 -6.59 0.21
C SER A 61 3.00 -6.64 -1.30
N SER A 62 2.37 -5.62 -1.88
CA SER A 62 2.08 -5.56 -3.33
C SER A 62 3.36 -5.50 -4.18
N ALA A 63 4.38 -4.78 -3.73
CA ALA A 63 5.68 -4.75 -4.41
C ALA A 63 6.38 -6.12 -4.35
N SER A 64 6.33 -6.81 -3.22
CA SER A 64 6.88 -8.16 -3.06
C SER A 64 6.16 -9.15 -3.99
N GLY A 65 4.84 -9.07 -4.10
CA GLY A 65 4.05 -9.85 -5.07
C GLY A 65 4.42 -9.54 -6.53
N MET A 66 4.61 -8.27 -6.88
CA MET A 66 5.05 -7.87 -8.23
C MET A 66 6.44 -8.43 -8.57
N LEU A 67 7.40 -8.35 -7.64
CA LEU A 67 8.75 -8.91 -7.83
C LEU A 67 8.74 -10.44 -7.91
N ASN A 68 7.88 -11.13 -7.15
CA ASN A 68 7.67 -12.57 -7.31
C ASN A 68 7.25 -12.90 -8.75
N ILE A 69 6.24 -12.21 -9.27
CA ILE A 69 5.75 -12.42 -10.64
C ILE A 69 6.83 -12.10 -11.67
N LEU A 70 7.59 -11.02 -11.50
CA LEU A 70 8.72 -10.66 -12.36
C LEU A 70 9.73 -11.81 -12.47
N ILE A 71 10.12 -12.40 -11.34
CA ILE A 71 11.07 -13.51 -11.30
C ILE A 71 10.48 -14.77 -11.96
N MET A 72 9.23 -15.10 -11.61
CA MET A 72 8.56 -16.31 -12.11
C MET A 72 8.31 -16.24 -13.63
N GLN A 73 8.01 -15.06 -14.17
CA GLN A 73 7.70 -14.85 -15.58
C GLN A 73 8.89 -14.37 -16.42
N TRP A 74 10.10 -14.32 -15.87
CA TRP A 74 11.30 -13.90 -16.60
C TRP A 74 11.54 -14.59 -17.95
N PRO A 75 11.25 -15.89 -18.13
CA PRO A 75 11.37 -16.54 -19.44
C PRO A 75 10.54 -15.86 -20.53
N LEU A 76 9.36 -15.31 -20.20
CA LEU A 76 8.49 -14.61 -21.15
C LEU A 76 9.14 -13.32 -21.66
N PHE A 77 9.80 -12.57 -20.76
CA PHE A 77 10.56 -11.37 -21.14
C PHE A 77 11.71 -11.69 -22.10
N ARG A 78 12.33 -12.87 -21.96
CA ARG A 78 13.37 -13.32 -22.90
C ARG A 78 12.78 -13.69 -24.26
N CYS A 79 11.60 -14.31 -24.29
CA CYS A 79 10.88 -14.62 -25.52
C CYS A 79 10.45 -13.37 -26.31
N CYS A 80 10.16 -12.26 -25.62
CA CYS A 80 9.86 -10.97 -26.26
C CYS A 80 10.98 -10.41 -27.16
N ARG A 81 12.19 -10.98 -27.13
CA ARG A 81 13.29 -10.58 -28.04
C ARG A 81 13.15 -11.15 -29.45
N ILE A 82 12.34 -12.20 -29.62
CA ILE A 82 12.13 -12.88 -30.90
C ILE A 82 10.66 -12.83 -31.35
N LEU A 83 9.74 -12.60 -30.43
CA LEU A 83 8.31 -12.46 -30.72
C LEU A 83 7.97 -11.06 -31.26
N SER A 84 6.86 -10.97 -31.99
CA SER A 84 6.27 -9.68 -32.38
C SER A 84 5.82 -8.87 -31.16
N ALA A 85 5.68 -7.55 -31.31
CA ALA A 85 5.26 -6.67 -30.22
C ALA A 85 3.88 -7.06 -29.65
N GLY A 86 2.92 -7.46 -30.50
CA GLY A 86 1.59 -7.88 -30.08
C GLY A 86 1.62 -9.19 -29.28
N SER A 87 2.29 -10.22 -29.80
CA SER A 87 2.45 -11.50 -29.10
C SER A 87 3.20 -11.36 -27.77
N CYS A 88 4.21 -10.47 -27.72
CA CYS A 88 4.91 -10.15 -26.48
C CYS A 88 3.99 -9.46 -25.46
N PHE A 89 3.18 -8.49 -25.89
CA PHE A 89 2.23 -7.80 -25.02
C PHE A 89 1.23 -8.77 -24.40
N GLU A 90 0.64 -9.66 -25.19
CA GLU A 90 -0.27 -10.72 -24.71
C GLU A 90 0.43 -11.65 -23.71
N SER A 91 1.67 -12.05 -24.00
CA SER A 91 2.48 -12.90 -23.12
C SER A 91 2.76 -12.24 -21.76
N LEU A 92 3.08 -10.94 -21.75
CA LEU A 92 3.41 -10.17 -20.55
C LEU A 92 2.18 -9.61 -19.81
N LEU A 93 0.96 -9.83 -20.32
CA LEU A 93 -0.23 -9.16 -19.83
C LEU A 93 -0.51 -9.39 -18.34
N GLY A 94 -0.18 -10.57 -17.79
CA GLY A 94 -0.35 -10.86 -16.37
C GLY A 94 0.65 -10.13 -15.48
N PHE A 95 1.90 -10.04 -15.92
CA PHE A 95 2.89 -9.18 -15.26
C PHE A 95 2.44 -7.72 -15.31
N LEU A 96 1.96 -7.24 -16.46
CA LEU A 96 1.46 -5.87 -16.61
C LEU A 96 0.24 -5.61 -15.72
N GLN A 97 -0.69 -6.56 -15.62
CA GLN A 97 -1.86 -6.48 -14.74
C GLN A 97 -1.46 -6.33 -13.27
N VAL A 98 -0.53 -7.16 -12.78
CA VAL A 98 -0.02 -7.09 -11.40
C VAL A 98 0.76 -5.80 -11.16
N THR A 99 1.58 -5.39 -12.12
CA THR A 99 2.37 -4.16 -12.05
C THR A 99 1.47 -2.92 -12.00
N LEU A 100 0.39 -2.91 -12.79
CA LEU A 100 -0.62 -1.84 -12.75
C LEU A 100 -1.25 -1.73 -11.36
N GLN A 101 -1.65 -2.85 -10.75
CA GLN A 101 -2.20 -2.85 -9.39
C GLN A 101 -1.20 -2.30 -8.37
N TRP A 102 0.06 -2.75 -8.41
CA TRP A 102 1.12 -2.25 -7.54
C TRP A 102 1.35 -0.75 -7.73
N LEU A 103 1.40 -0.28 -8.98
CA LEU A 103 1.60 1.12 -9.31
C LEU A 103 0.45 2.00 -8.78
N LEU A 104 -0.80 1.61 -9.05
CA LEU A 104 -1.99 2.33 -8.58
C LEU A 104 -2.04 2.44 -7.05
N PHE A 105 -1.68 1.38 -6.34
CA PHE A 105 -1.58 1.39 -4.88
C PHE A 105 -0.43 2.26 -4.39
N THR A 106 0.74 2.18 -5.03
CA THR A 106 1.91 3.01 -4.68
C THR A 106 1.63 4.50 -4.88
N ILE A 107 0.87 4.87 -5.92
CA ILE A 107 0.41 6.24 -6.12
C ILE A 107 -0.42 6.72 -4.91
N ILE A 108 -1.27 5.89 -4.31
CA ILE A 108 -2.01 6.25 -3.08
C ILE A 108 -1.02 6.58 -1.95
N LEU A 109 -0.01 5.75 -1.74
CA LEU A 109 1.01 5.98 -0.71
C LEU A 109 1.77 7.30 -0.94
N VAL A 110 2.16 7.58 -2.18
CA VAL A 110 2.84 8.84 -2.54
C VAL A 110 1.91 10.04 -2.29
N LEU A 111 0.67 9.97 -2.74
CA LEU A 111 -0.33 11.02 -2.51
C LEU A 111 -0.61 11.22 -1.01
N TYR A 112 -0.63 10.14 -0.22
CA TYR A 112 -0.77 10.19 1.23
C TYR A 112 0.36 10.99 1.88
N LEU A 113 1.62 10.73 1.51
CA LEU A 113 2.77 11.47 2.05
C LEU A 113 2.78 12.94 1.61
N ILE A 114 2.39 13.23 0.37
CA ILE A 114 2.33 14.59 -0.18
C ILE A 114 1.22 15.41 0.49
N TYR A 115 0.02 14.82 0.63
CA TYR A 115 -1.17 15.48 1.18
C TYR A 115 -1.40 15.13 2.65
N PHE A 116 -0.33 14.90 3.41
CA PHE A 116 -0.45 14.66 4.85
C PHE A 116 -1.05 15.90 5.55
N PRO A 117 -2.06 15.76 6.42
CA PRO A 117 -2.81 16.90 6.96
C PRO A 117 -1.90 17.85 7.74
N LYS A 118 -1.90 19.15 7.37
CA LYS A 118 -1.02 20.16 7.98
C LYS A 118 -1.19 20.28 9.50
N HIS A 119 -2.43 20.17 9.97
CA HIS A 119 -2.75 20.27 11.40
C HIS A 119 -2.28 19.04 12.21
N LEU A 120 -2.15 17.87 11.56
CA LEU A 120 -1.53 16.68 12.17
C LEU A 120 -0.01 16.68 12.00
N LYS A 121 0.56 17.57 11.19
CA LYS A 121 1.99 17.61 10.90
C LYS A 121 2.79 18.41 11.92
N TYR A 122 2.22 19.49 12.45
CA TYR A 122 2.93 20.44 13.32
C TYR A 122 2.24 20.58 14.67
N GLN A 123 3.02 20.50 15.75
CA GLN A 123 2.58 20.77 17.12
C GLN A 123 3.43 21.91 17.70
N ARG A 124 2.77 22.85 18.39
CA ARG A 124 3.47 23.90 19.16
C ARG A 124 3.83 23.34 20.52
N VAL A 125 5.11 23.42 20.88
CA VAL A 125 5.61 23.05 22.21
C VAL A 125 6.04 24.34 22.90
N ILE A 126 5.49 24.58 24.09
CA ILE A 126 5.87 25.70 24.97
C ILE A 126 6.83 25.10 26.00
N PRO A 127 8.12 25.50 26.03
CA PRO A 127 9.03 25.03 27.06
C PRO A 127 8.57 25.57 28.41
N VAL A 128 8.30 24.68 29.37
CA VAL A 128 8.06 25.07 30.77
C VAL A 128 9.43 25.22 31.41
N SER A 129 9.81 26.45 31.76
CA SER A 129 10.97 26.70 32.61
C SER A 129 10.67 26.12 34.00
N SER A 130 11.33 25.03 34.36
CA SER A 130 11.34 24.53 35.73
C SER A 130 12.20 25.47 36.57
N SER A 131 11.58 26.45 37.21
CA SER A 131 12.16 27.23 38.29
C SER A 131 12.25 26.35 39.54
N ASP A 132 13.22 25.43 39.56
CA ASP A 132 13.63 24.70 40.75
C ASP A 132 15.16 24.50 40.73
N SER A 133 15.85 25.58 41.09
CA SER A 133 17.16 25.51 41.73
C SER A 133 17.23 26.66 42.74
N SER A 134 16.40 26.56 43.77
CA SER A 134 16.63 27.25 45.03
C SER A 134 17.68 26.45 45.81
N LEU A 135 18.85 27.05 46.04
CA LEU A 135 19.63 27.05 47.29
C LEU A 135 21.03 27.70 47.08
N ALA A 136 21.34 28.67 47.96
CA ALA A 136 22.59 29.44 48.18
C ALA A 136 22.89 30.59 47.19
N GLU A 137 23.16 31.86 47.56
CA GLU A 137 23.48 32.59 48.81
C GLU A 137 23.14 34.09 48.61
N PRO A 138 22.89 34.90 49.66
CA PRO A 138 22.67 36.34 49.53
C PRO A 138 24.01 37.11 49.57
N ASN A 139 24.42 37.74 48.46
CA ASN A 139 25.58 38.65 48.44
C ASN A 139 25.14 40.13 48.37
N TYR A 140 25.68 40.93 49.28
CA TYR A 140 25.34 42.33 49.53
C TYR A 140 26.22 43.25 48.66
N GLY A 141 25.61 43.99 47.74
CA GLY A 141 26.17 45.21 47.15
C GLY A 141 27.07 45.06 45.92
N ALA A 142 26.54 45.45 44.75
CA ALA A 142 27.23 46.26 43.74
C ALA A 142 26.22 46.68 42.65
N VAL A 143 26.19 47.97 42.34
CA VAL A 143 25.50 48.54 41.18
C VAL A 143 26.32 48.15 39.93
N GLN A 144 25.70 47.44 38.98
CA GLN A 144 26.22 47.27 37.63
C GLN A 144 25.09 47.39 36.61
N ASP A 145 25.44 48.03 35.50
CA ASP A 145 24.59 48.70 34.54
C ASP A 145 23.52 47.82 33.88
N GLN A 146 22.42 48.50 33.52
CA GLN A 146 21.39 48.01 32.61
C GLN A 146 22.03 47.63 31.27
N GLU A 147 22.12 46.33 30.99
CA GLU A 147 21.92 45.83 29.64
C GLU A 147 20.47 45.34 29.56
N ASP A 148 19.66 46.08 28.81
CA ASP A 148 18.34 45.66 28.36
C ASP A 148 18.45 44.35 27.58
N ARG A 149 18.48 43.21 28.27
CA ARG A 149 18.09 41.93 27.69
C ARG A 149 16.57 41.91 27.67
N GLU A 150 16.01 42.28 26.53
CA GLU A 150 14.66 41.87 26.15
C GLU A 150 14.56 40.34 26.30
N GLU A 151 14.02 39.88 27.43
CA GLU A 151 13.57 38.50 27.56
C GLU A 151 12.38 38.34 26.60
N GLU A 152 12.67 37.90 25.39
CA GLU A 152 11.62 37.54 24.43
C GLU A 152 10.71 36.47 25.07
N PRO A 153 9.40 36.73 25.18
CA PRO A 153 8.50 35.82 25.85
C PRO A 153 8.38 34.56 25.01
N ASN A 154 8.84 33.44 25.57
CA ASN A 154 8.38 32.08 25.24
C ASN A 154 7.93 31.88 23.78
N LYS A 155 8.85 32.02 22.82
CA LYS A 155 8.55 31.70 21.42
C LYS A 155 8.22 30.22 21.31
N ALA A 156 6.93 29.91 21.19
CA ALA A 156 6.42 28.56 21.00
C ALA A 156 7.16 27.90 19.82
N LYS A 157 7.94 26.85 20.10
CA LYS A 157 8.72 26.15 19.07
C LYS A 157 7.77 25.26 18.29
N VAL A 158 7.60 25.53 17.00
CA VAL A 158 6.84 24.66 16.08
C VAL A 158 7.70 23.44 15.78
N THR A 159 7.25 22.27 16.21
CA THR A 159 7.94 20.99 15.95
C THR A 159 7.02 20.06 15.17
N THR A 160 7.59 19.06 14.50
CA THR A 160 6.79 18.03 13.81
C THR A 160 6.16 17.08 14.81
N THR A 161 5.01 16.49 14.46
CA THR A 161 4.38 15.45 15.28
C THR A 161 5.12 14.11 15.17
N PRO A 162 5.04 13.25 16.19
CA PRO A 162 5.57 11.89 16.12
C PRO A 162 4.91 11.06 15.02
N GLU A 163 3.62 11.29 14.74
CA GLU A 163 2.88 10.58 13.68
C GLU A 163 3.44 10.89 12.29
N TRP A 164 3.71 12.17 12.00
CA TRP A 164 4.34 12.57 10.75
C TRP A 164 5.74 11.97 10.62
N ARG A 165 6.56 12.04 11.68
CA ARG A 165 7.90 11.44 11.67
C ARG A 165 7.83 9.94 11.42
N LEU A 166 6.92 9.23 12.10
CA LEU A 166 6.70 7.80 11.90
C LEU A 166 6.31 7.48 10.45
N ALA A 167 5.34 8.21 9.89
CA ALA A 167 4.90 8.02 8.52
C ALA A 167 6.03 8.22 7.50
N VAL A 168 6.83 9.28 7.66
CA VAL A 168 7.99 9.55 6.80
C VAL A 168 9.08 8.50 6.96
N THR A 169 9.45 8.16 8.20
CA THR A 169 10.47 7.13 8.47
C THR A 169 10.08 5.80 7.86
N LEU A 170 8.84 5.36 8.07
CA LEU A 170 8.36 4.11 7.47
C LEU A 170 8.32 4.21 5.94
N GLY A 171 7.92 5.35 5.37
CA GLY A 171 7.94 5.58 3.92
C GLY A 171 9.34 5.44 3.32
N ILE A 172 10.36 6.01 3.97
CA ILE A 172 11.76 5.89 3.56
C ILE A 172 12.24 4.45 3.69
N VAL A 173 11.97 3.78 4.82
CA VAL A 173 12.37 2.38 5.04
C VAL A 173 11.76 1.48 3.98
N VAL A 174 10.47 1.64 3.66
CA VAL A 174 9.80 0.90 2.60
C VAL A 174 10.44 1.20 1.25
N ALA A 175 10.65 2.47 0.89
CA ALA A 175 11.27 2.83 -0.39
C ALA A 175 12.68 2.22 -0.56
N LEU A 176 13.52 2.27 0.47
CA LEU A 176 14.85 1.67 0.47
C LEU A 176 14.77 0.14 0.37
N HIS A 177 13.89 -0.50 1.14
CA HIS A 177 13.68 -1.94 1.09
C HIS A 177 13.22 -2.42 -0.29
N LEU A 178 12.27 -1.71 -0.90
CA LEU A 178 11.79 -2.02 -2.25
C LEU A 178 12.85 -1.80 -3.32
N GLY A 179 13.61 -0.70 -3.23
CA GLY A 179 14.73 -0.45 -4.11
C GLY A 179 15.78 -1.56 -4.04
N LEU A 180 16.14 -1.98 -2.84
CA LEU A 180 17.10 -3.08 -2.62
C LEU A 180 16.59 -4.40 -3.19
N LEU A 181 15.35 -4.80 -2.91
CA LEU A 181 14.77 -6.04 -3.43
C LEU A 181 14.66 -6.03 -4.95
N LEU A 182 14.29 -4.90 -5.55
CA LEU A 182 14.26 -4.74 -7.00
C LEU A 182 15.66 -4.90 -7.59
N LEU A 183 16.66 -4.22 -7.02
CA LEU A 183 18.05 -4.30 -7.48
C LEU A 183 18.60 -5.72 -7.38
N ILE A 184 18.39 -6.41 -6.25
CA ILE A 184 18.79 -7.81 -6.07
C ILE A 184 18.10 -8.70 -7.10
N SER A 185 16.78 -8.54 -7.28
CA SER A 185 16.02 -9.33 -8.24
C SER A 185 16.56 -9.16 -9.67
N LEU A 186 16.73 -7.92 -10.11
CA LEU A 186 17.27 -7.61 -11.44
C LEU A 186 18.72 -8.11 -11.60
N ALA A 187 19.58 -7.91 -10.60
CA ALA A 187 20.95 -8.40 -10.63
C ALA A 187 20.99 -9.93 -10.78
N LEU A 188 20.23 -10.67 -9.96
CA LEU A 188 20.17 -12.13 -10.06
C LEU A 188 19.62 -12.59 -11.41
N LEU A 189 18.59 -11.93 -11.96
CA LEU A 189 18.01 -12.25 -13.26
C LEU A 189 18.99 -12.02 -14.43
N VAL A 190 19.88 -11.03 -14.32
CA VAL A 190 20.91 -10.73 -15.31
C VAL A 190 22.09 -11.70 -15.21
N TYR A 191 22.59 -11.94 -13.99
CA TYR A 191 23.81 -12.72 -13.79
C TYR A 191 23.58 -14.24 -13.83
N LEU A 192 22.50 -14.76 -13.23
CA LEU A 192 22.27 -16.21 -13.14
C LEU A 192 21.83 -16.82 -14.48
N PRO A 193 22.24 -18.07 -14.79
CA PRO A 193 21.86 -18.75 -16.02
C PRO A 193 20.34 -18.87 -16.11
N PRO A 194 19.75 -18.54 -17.27
CA PRO A 194 18.31 -18.64 -17.46
C PRO A 194 17.95 -20.09 -17.70
N THR A 195 17.50 -20.76 -16.64
CA THR A 195 17.05 -22.14 -16.65
C THR A 195 15.52 -22.21 -16.57
N VAL A 196 14.94 -23.28 -17.09
CA VAL A 196 13.53 -23.64 -16.89
C VAL A 196 13.52 -25.05 -16.30
N PRO A 197 13.20 -25.22 -15.00
CA PRO A 197 12.73 -24.22 -14.03
C PRO A 197 13.80 -23.18 -13.63
N PRO A 198 13.41 -22.02 -13.05
CA PRO A 198 14.34 -20.95 -12.68
C PRO A 198 15.44 -21.42 -11.73
N HIS A 199 16.58 -20.73 -11.76
CA HIS A 199 17.74 -21.04 -10.91
C HIS A 199 17.34 -21.12 -9.42
N PRO A 200 17.91 -22.04 -8.61
CA PRO A 200 17.50 -22.26 -7.22
C PRO A 200 17.44 -20.98 -6.37
N LEU A 201 18.43 -20.08 -6.52
CA LEU A 201 18.44 -18.78 -5.83
C LEU A 201 17.28 -17.87 -6.22
N LEU A 202 16.91 -17.83 -7.51
CA LEU A 202 15.75 -17.07 -7.98
C LEU A 202 14.45 -17.67 -7.45
N ARG A 203 14.34 -19.00 -7.41
CA ARG A 203 13.19 -19.69 -6.82
C ARG A 203 13.05 -19.40 -5.33
N LEU A 204 14.15 -19.42 -4.58
CA LEU A 204 14.18 -19.10 -3.16
C LEU A 204 13.74 -17.65 -2.92
N LEU A 205 14.31 -16.71 -3.67
CA LEU A 205 13.94 -15.30 -3.58
C LEU A 205 12.46 -15.07 -3.93
N ALA A 206 11.97 -15.66 -5.04
CA ALA A 206 10.56 -15.58 -5.40
C ALA A 206 9.66 -16.14 -4.29
N THR A 207 9.99 -17.31 -3.74
CA THR A 207 9.23 -17.93 -2.64
C THR A 207 9.21 -17.02 -1.40
N PHE A 208 10.36 -16.46 -1.03
CA PHE A 208 10.46 -15.51 0.07
C PHE A 208 9.57 -14.28 -0.16
N LEU A 209 9.62 -13.69 -1.36
CA LEU A 209 8.81 -12.53 -1.75
C LEU A 209 7.30 -12.83 -1.72
N GLY A 210 6.88 -14.01 -2.18
CA GLY A 210 5.46 -14.40 -2.16
C GLY A 210 4.93 -14.66 -0.75
N LEU A 211 5.74 -15.30 0.10
CA LEU A 211 5.39 -15.54 1.51
C LEU A 211 5.39 -14.23 2.31
N SER A 212 6.39 -13.38 2.13
CA SER A 212 6.43 -12.07 2.79
C SER A 212 5.25 -11.21 2.36
N ALA A 213 4.89 -11.20 1.06
CA ALA A 213 3.70 -10.53 0.57
C ALA A 213 2.43 -11.01 1.29
N THR A 214 2.28 -12.31 1.46
CA THR A 214 1.13 -12.91 2.14
C THR A 214 1.06 -12.51 3.61
N ILE A 215 2.19 -12.62 4.34
CA ILE A 215 2.26 -12.25 5.77
C ILE A 215 1.95 -10.77 5.96
N LEU A 216 2.55 -9.90 5.14
CA LEU A 216 2.33 -8.47 5.20
C LEU A 216 0.88 -8.10 4.86
N ALA A 217 0.24 -8.79 3.93
CA ALA A 217 -1.19 -8.61 3.64
C ALA A 217 -2.06 -8.98 4.86
N VAL A 218 -1.74 -10.08 5.55
CA VAL A 218 -2.47 -10.45 6.79
C VAL A 218 -2.30 -9.36 7.85
N LEU A 219 -1.08 -8.90 8.09
CA LEU A 219 -0.79 -7.83 9.05
C LEU A 219 -1.44 -6.50 8.67
N GLN A 220 -1.62 -6.24 7.38
CA GLN A 220 -2.32 -5.07 6.87
C GLN A 220 -3.83 -5.12 7.20
N TYR A 221 -4.51 -6.23 6.89
CA TYR A 221 -5.97 -6.30 6.96
C TYR A 221 -6.50 -6.75 8.34
N ALA A 222 -5.78 -7.60 9.08
CA ALA A 222 -6.28 -8.17 10.33
C ALA A 222 -6.60 -7.12 11.41
N PRO A 223 -5.76 -6.09 11.66
CA PRO A 223 -6.08 -5.04 12.63
C PRO A 223 -7.35 -4.26 12.25
N GLN A 224 -7.54 -4.00 10.95
CA GLN A 224 -8.72 -3.29 10.46
C GLN A 224 -9.99 -4.11 10.64
N ILE A 225 -9.95 -5.40 10.31
CA ILE A 225 -11.06 -6.34 10.53
C ILE A 225 -11.43 -6.40 12.01
N HIS A 226 -10.43 -6.55 12.89
CA HIS A 226 -10.64 -6.60 14.33
C HIS A 226 -11.27 -5.29 14.84
N LYS A 227 -10.73 -4.14 14.43
CA LYS A 227 -11.23 -2.83 14.82
C LYS A 227 -12.67 -2.62 14.37
N THR A 228 -13.00 -2.93 13.11
CA THR A 228 -14.37 -2.79 12.58
C THR A 228 -15.33 -3.72 13.32
N TYR A 229 -14.93 -4.97 13.57
CA TYR A 229 -15.75 -5.92 14.34
C TYR A 229 -16.05 -5.42 15.76
N LYS A 230 -15.04 -4.89 16.46
CA LYS A 230 -15.17 -4.37 17.84
C LYS A 230 -15.93 -3.05 17.90
N ALA A 231 -15.71 -2.14 16.95
CA ALA A 231 -16.36 -0.83 16.91
C ALA A 231 -17.88 -0.94 16.75
N ARG A 232 -18.35 -2.03 16.15
CA ARG A 232 -19.76 -2.29 15.85
C ARG A 232 -20.44 -1.22 14.99
N LEU A 233 -19.67 -0.48 14.21
CA LEU A 233 -20.08 0.61 13.33
C LEU A 233 -19.26 0.50 12.04
N VAL A 234 -19.85 0.88 10.90
CA VAL A 234 -19.14 0.92 9.61
C VAL A 234 -18.13 2.06 9.56
N GLY A 235 -18.47 3.24 10.07
CA GLY A 235 -17.64 4.43 10.00
C GLY A 235 -17.42 4.91 8.56
N ALA A 236 -16.24 5.46 8.28
CA ALA A 236 -15.90 6.06 6.98
C ALA A 236 -15.44 5.03 5.90
N LEU A 237 -15.66 3.73 6.09
CA LEU A 237 -15.19 2.70 5.15
C LEU A 237 -15.95 2.74 3.81
N SER A 238 -15.22 2.65 2.69
CA SER A 238 -15.80 2.65 1.34
C SER A 238 -16.39 1.28 0.97
N LEU A 239 -17.66 1.07 1.31
CA LEU A 239 -18.43 -0.12 0.94
C LEU A 239 -18.47 -0.37 -0.58
N GLY A 240 -18.65 0.70 -1.38
CA GLY A 240 -18.76 0.59 -2.83
C GLY A 240 -17.48 0.09 -3.49
N THR A 241 -16.32 0.63 -3.08
CA THR A 241 -15.01 0.18 -3.57
C THR A 241 -14.77 -1.28 -3.22
N MET A 242 -15.08 -1.70 -1.98
CA MET A 242 -14.93 -3.10 -1.58
C MET A 242 -15.87 -4.03 -2.36
N ALA A 243 -17.11 -3.61 -2.63
CA ALA A 243 -18.09 -4.41 -3.37
C ALA A 243 -17.67 -4.70 -4.82
N ILE A 244 -16.94 -3.76 -5.47
CA ILE A 244 -16.38 -3.97 -6.81
C ILE A 244 -15.10 -4.81 -6.75
N GLN A 245 -14.23 -4.53 -5.78
CA GLN A 245 -12.90 -5.16 -5.70
C GLN A 245 -12.96 -6.64 -5.29
N VAL A 246 -13.86 -7.03 -4.39
CA VAL A 246 -13.96 -8.43 -3.92
C VAL A 246 -14.21 -9.42 -5.06
N PRO A 247 -15.24 -9.29 -5.91
CA PRO A 247 -15.41 -10.18 -7.06
C PRO A 247 -14.27 -10.06 -8.08
N GLY A 248 -13.76 -8.84 -8.29
CA GLY A 248 -12.58 -8.61 -9.13
C GLY A 248 -11.34 -9.37 -8.65
N SER A 249 -11.13 -9.47 -7.33
CA SER A 249 -10.01 -10.19 -6.72
C SER A 249 -10.08 -11.70 -6.97
N VAL A 250 -11.28 -12.28 -7.02
CA VAL A 250 -11.48 -13.69 -7.38
C VAL A 250 -11.04 -13.94 -8.82
N LEU A 251 -11.53 -13.11 -9.76
CA LEU A 251 -11.15 -13.19 -11.17
C LEU A 251 -9.64 -12.95 -11.38
N PHE A 252 -9.06 -12.01 -10.63
CA PHE A 252 -7.63 -11.72 -10.65
C PHE A 252 -6.79 -12.91 -10.18
N VAL A 253 -7.20 -13.57 -9.09
CA VAL A 253 -6.51 -14.78 -8.59
C VAL A 253 -6.63 -15.91 -9.59
N LEU A 254 -7.81 -16.13 -10.17
CA LEU A 254 -8.00 -17.15 -11.20
C LEU A 254 -7.13 -16.87 -12.44
N SER A 255 -7.01 -15.60 -12.86
CA SER A 255 -6.16 -15.24 -14.00
C SER A 255 -4.66 -15.46 -13.73
N LEU A 256 -4.23 -15.47 -12.47
CA LEU A 256 -2.88 -15.88 -12.08
C LEU A 256 -2.74 -17.40 -11.95
N VAL A 257 -3.71 -18.09 -11.33
CA VAL A 257 -3.68 -19.55 -11.15
C VAL A 257 -3.58 -20.29 -12.48
N PHE A 258 -4.34 -19.84 -13.50
CA PHE A 258 -4.30 -20.44 -14.83
C PHE A 258 -3.13 -19.96 -15.69
N ARG A 259 -2.31 -19.02 -15.21
CA ARG A 259 -1.19 -18.49 -15.98
C ARG A 259 0.01 -19.43 -15.91
N PRO A 260 0.52 -19.91 -17.06
CA PRO A 260 1.70 -20.76 -17.10
C PRO A 260 2.93 -20.09 -16.47
N GLY A 261 3.76 -20.87 -15.81
CA GLY A 261 5.00 -20.39 -15.18
C GLY A 261 4.81 -19.68 -13.84
N THR A 262 3.58 -19.50 -13.36
CA THR A 262 3.32 -19.06 -11.97
C THR A 262 3.17 -20.24 -11.03
N ASN A 263 3.22 -20.00 -9.72
CA ASN A 263 2.99 -21.03 -8.70
C ASN A 263 2.14 -20.47 -7.55
N TRP A 264 1.90 -21.28 -6.51
CA TRP A 264 1.09 -20.85 -5.35
C TRP A 264 1.61 -19.60 -4.64
N THR A 265 2.92 -19.38 -4.60
CA THR A 265 3.52 -18.17 -4.01
C THR A 265 3.21 -16.90 -4.81
N SER A 266 2.85 -17.06 -6.09
CA SER A 266 2.51 -15.96 -7.00
C SER A 266 1.08 -15.44 -6.83
N TRP A 267 0.14 -16.29 -6.41
CA TRP A 267 -1.27 -15.90 -6.30
C TRP A 267 -1.79 -15.86 -4.85
N LEU A 268 -1.13 -16.54 -3.90
CA LEU A 268 -1.61 -16.68 -2.52
C LEU A 268 -1.81 -15.33 -1.82
N ALA A 269 -0.88 -14.38 -1.97
CA ALA A 269 -1.00 -13.06 -1.35
C ALA A 269 -2.27 -12.32 -1.83
N TYR A 270 -2.60 -12.43 -3.11
CA TYR A 270 -3.81 -11.82 -3.69
C TYR A 270 -5.08 -12.54 -3.23
N ALA A 271 -5.05 -13.88 -3.14
CA ALA A 271 -6.16 -14.68 -2.62
C ALA A 271 -6.47 -14.35 -1.15
N VAL A 272 -5.44 -14.30 -0.31
CA VAL A 272 -5.58 -13.93 1.11
C VAL A 272 -6.08 -12.49 1.23
N THR A 273 -5.54 -11.56 0.46
CA THR A 273 -6.01 -10.16 0.43
C THR A 273 -7.48 -10.07 0.05
N GLY A 274 -7.89 -10.73 -1.04
CA GLY A 274 -9.28 -10.77 -1.50
C GLY A 274 -10.22 -11.39 -0.47
N ALA A 275 -9.82 -12.48 0.17
CA ALA A 275 -10.60 -13.14 1.23
C ALA A 275 -10.77 -12.24 2.46
N MET A 276 -9.70 -11.57 2.91
CA MET A 276 -9.75 -10.65 4.05
C MET A 276 -10.60 -9.41 3.74
N GLN A 277 -10.47 -8.86 2.53
CA GLN A 277 -11.31 -7.77 2.07
C GLN A 277 -12.79 -8.19 1.95
N GLY A 278 -13.05 -9.41 1.48
CA GLY A 278 -14.38 -10.01 1.46
C GLY A 278 -14.97 -10.18 2.86
N ALA A 279 -14.17 -10.68 3.81
CA ALA A 279 -14.57 -10.79 5.21
C ALA A 279 -14.91 -9.41 5.81
N LEU A 280 -14.09 -8.39 5.55
CA LEU A 280 -14.35 -7.00 5.98
C LEU A 280 -15.64 -6.45 5.36
N LEU A 281 -15.91 -6.72 4.08
CA LEU A 281 -17.14 -6.30 3.41
C LEU A 281 -18.37 -6.97 4.03
N VAL A 282 -18.35 -8.29 4.20
CA VAL A 282 -19.43 -9.05 4.86
C VAL A 282 -19.69 -8.46 6.24
N ILE A 283 -18.61 -8.22 6.96
CA ILE A 283 -18.63 -7.54 8.24
C ILE A 283 -19.40 -6.22 8.12
N CYS A 284 -18.93 -5.26 7.34
CA CYS A 284 -19.58 -3.95 7.21
C CYS A 284 -21.05 -4.03 6.79
N LEU A 285 -21.44 -4.98 5.93
CA LEU A 285 -22.84 -5.19 5.54
C LEU A 285 -23.72 -5.63 6.73
N LEU A 286 -23.21 -6.50 7.61
CA LEU A 286 -23.91 -6.90 8.84
C LEU A 286 -24.11 -5.71 9.78
N TRP A 287 -23.08 -4.88 9.99
CA TRP A 287 -23.23 -3.66 10.83
C TRP A 287 -24.17 -2.65 10.21
N LYS A 288 -24.10 -2.43 8.89
CA LYS A 288 -25.01 -1.52 8.20
C LYS A 288 -26.48 -1.93 8.35
N ARG A 289 -26.77 -3.22 8.25
CA ARG A 289 -28.12 -3.76 8.51
C ARG A 289 -28.57 -3.50 9.95
N ARG A 290 -27.70 -3.73 10.93
CA ARG A 290 -27.98 -3.46 12.34
C ARG A 290 -28.18 -1.97 12.62
N GLN A 291 -27.35 -1.09 12.06
CA GLN A 291 -27.44 0.36 12.22
C GLN A 291 -28.76 0.88 11.66
N LYS A 292 -29.16 0.40 10.47
CA LYS A 292 -30.48 0.70 9.89
C LYS A 292 -31.62 0.26 10.81
N ALA A 293 -31.53 -0.93 11.40
CA ALA A 293 -32.55 -1.43 12.34
C ALA A 293 -32.63 -0.61 13.64
N LEU A 294 -31.51 -0.03 14.08
CA LEU A 294 -31.44 0.84 15.26
C LEU A 294 -31.73 2.32 14.96
N GLY A 295 -31.95 2.69 13.69
CA GLY A 295 -32.16 4.08 13.29
C GLY A 295 -30.94 4.97 13.55
N ILE A 296 -29.72 4.44 13.41
CA ILE A 296 -28.46 5.19 13.59
C ILE A 296 -27.65 5.24 12.30
N ASP A 297 -26.86 6.30 12.11
CA ASP A 297 -25.96 6.50 10.99
C ASP A 297 -24.69 5.61 11.07
N ASP A 298 -23.81 5.73 10.07
CA ASP A 298 -22.57 4.95 9.98
C ASP A 298 -21.59 5.25 11.15
N PHE A 299 -21.79 6.35 11.89
CA PHE A 299 -21.01 6.78 13.05
C PHE A 299 -21.73 6.56 14.39
N GLY A 300 -22.93 5.97 14.37
CA GLY A 300 -23.70 5.63 15.56
C GLY A 300 -24.57 6.77 16.11
N LYS A 301 -24.77 7.84 15.35
CA LYS A 301 -25.68 8.93 15.71
C LYS A 301 -27.12 8.59 15.30
N PRO A 302 -28.14 8.91 16.12
CA PRO A 302 -29.54 8.73 15.74
C PRO A 302 -29.87 9.48 14.46
N LEU A 303 -30.63 8.87 13.56
CA LEU A 303 -31.13 9.48 12.31
C LEU A 303 -32.32 10.44 12.54
N VAL A 304 -32.49 10.98 13.75
CA VAL A 304 -33.71 11.65 14.22
C VAL A 304 -34.10 12.85 13.36
N ASP A 305 -35.42 12.93 13.12
CA ASP A 305 -36.22 13.89 12.36
C ASP A 305 -35.77 15.37 12.43
N THR A 306 -35.01 15.83 11.44
CA THR A 306 -34.94 17.27 11.07
C THR A 306 -36.15 17.73 10.25
N ALA A 307 -37.31 17.08 10.41
CA ALA A 307 -38.56 17.39 9.70
C ALA A 307 -39.66 17.98 10.59
N ARG A 308 -39.37 18.34 11.84
CA ARG A 308 -40.28 19.08 12.73
C ARG A 308 -39.54 20.17 13.52
N GLU A 309 -39.16 21.23 12.82
CA GLU A 309 -39.08 22.59 13.37
C GLU A 309 -39.62 23.57 12.33
#